data_AF-A0AAC9X624-F1
#
_entry.id   AF-A0AAC9X624-F1
#
_cell.length_a   1.000
_cell.length_b   1.000
_cell.length_c   1.000
_cell.angle_alpha   90.00
_cell.angle_beta   90.00
_cell.angle_gamma   90.00
#
_symmetry.space_group_name_H-M   'P 1'
#
loop_
_entity.id
_entity.type
_entity.pdbx_description
1 polymer ?
#
loop_
_entity_poly.entity_id
_entity_poly.type
_entity_poly.pdbx_seq_one_letter_code
_entity_poly.pdbx_strand_id
1 'polypeptide(L)'
;MAHAPAAAVIGTRYWTVPITRAIVAFVPAAVITFNADHSAGFGLVVFGAFALVSGLITGLLSWKTVTDPRDRSIFAVQGAVGALAGVLALAMSAGGLGFFLYIVSVWAAVTGALELYTGIRVRGRGQVPRDWLVVGSLTAVLALVFLLLPPHAVVAVGLLGAYLVIIGVYLVIAGVSLSSAHADAPRDLASSSTDSDTP
;
A
#
# COMPACT_ATOMS: atom_id res chain seq x y z
N MET A 1 15.60 -30.11 -11.76
CA MET A 1 15.47 -28.69 -12.14
C MET A 1 15.60 -27.88 -10.87
N ALA A 2 16.72 -27.19 -10.67
CA ALA A 2 16.98 -26.43 -9.46
C ALA A 2 15.95 -25.30 -9.33
N HIS A 3 15.21 -25.28 -8.23
CA HIS A 3 14.42 -24.11 -7.86
C HIS A 3 15.41 -22.98 -7.59
N ALA A 4 15.52 -22.03 -8.51
CA ALA A 4 16.25 -20.80 -8.25
C ALA A 4 15.74 -20.22 -6.92
N PRO A 5 16.61 -19.89 -5.96
CA PRO A 5 16.18 -19.38 -4.67
C PRO A 5 15.31 -18.15 -4.88
N ALA A 6 14.18 -18.07 -4.17
CA ALA A 6 13.21 -16.96 -4.26
C ALA A 6 13.85 -15.56 -4.11
N ALA A 7 15.08 -15.50 -3.57
CA ALA A 7 15.95 -14.33 -3.54
C ALA A 7 16.26 -13.70 -4.92
N ALA A 8 16.17 -14.47 -6.02
CA ALA A 8 16.51 -13.99 -7.36
C ALA A 8 15.46 -13.07 -8.01
N VAL A 9 14.27 -12.91 -7.40
CA VAL A 9 13.14 -12.23 -8.06
C VAL A 9 12.97 -10.77 -7.58
N ILE A 10 13.61 -10.38 -6.47
CA ILE A 10 13.34 -9.09 -5.81
C ILE A 10 14.66 -8.43 -5.38
N GLY A 11 14.86 -7.16 -5.77
CA GLY A 11 16.06 -6.40 -5.41
C GLY A 11 16.31 -6.36 -3.89
N THR A 12 17.58 -6.36 -3.48
CA THR A 12 18.07 -6.47 -2.09
C THR A 12 17.52 -5.43 -1.09
N ARG A 13 16.79 -4.40 -1.56
CA ARG A 13 16.20 -3.34 -0.74
C ARG A 13 14.68 -3.25 -0.83
N TYR A 14 13.97 -4.26 -1.34
CA TYR A 14 12.51 -4.18 -1.48
C TYR A 14 11.77 -4.01 -0.15
N TRP A 15 12.33 -4.48 0.97
CA TRP A 15 11.80 -4.23 2.32
C TRP A 15 11.57 -2.74 2.63
N THR A 16 12.28 -1.83 1.95
CA THR A 16 12.10 -0.38 2.11
C THR A 16 10.77 0.11 1.54
N VAL A 17 10.22 -0.55 0.51
CA VAL A 17 8.96 -0.17 -0.15
C VAL A 17 7.78 -0.18 0.83
N PRO A 18 7.46 -1.29 1.54
CA PRO A 18 6.36 -1.29 2.48
C PRO A 18 6.61 -0.37 3.67
N ILE A 19 7.84 -0.23 4.16
CA ILE A 19 8.16 0.71 5.26
C ILE A 19 7.89 2.16 4.85
N THR A 20 8.33 2.58 3.66
CA THR A 20 8.05 3.92 3.15
C THR A 20 6.54 4.15 3.02
N ARG A 21 5.79 3.18 2.49
CA ARG A 21 4.31 3.28 2.40
C ARG A 21 3.66 3.34 3.79
N ALA A 22 4.18 2.61 4.78
CA ALA A 22 3.67 2.63 6.14
C ALA A 22 3.82 4.00 6.79
N ILE A 23 4.99 4.64 6.65
CA ILE A 23 5.23 6.00 7.16
C ILE A 23 4.23 6.98 6.54
N VAL A 24 4.02 6.89 5.23
CA VAL A 24 3.07 7.74 4.50
C VAL A 24 1.62 7.53 4.95
N ALA A 25 1.27 6.33 5.42
CA ALA A 25 -0.06 6.04 5.96
C ALA A 25 -0.21 6.51 7.42
N PHE A 26 0.82 6.38 8.24
CA PHE A 26 0.74 6.73 9.67
C PHE A 26 0.64 8.23 9.93
N VAL A 27 1.31 9.06 9.13
CA VAL A 27 1.22 10.53 9.27
C VAL A 27 -0.24 11.02 9.19
N PRO A 28 -1.01 10.76 8.12
CA PRO A 28 -2.42 11.17 8.03
C PRO A 28 -3.31 10.45 9.04
N ALA A 29 -3.03 9.18 9.39
CA ALA A 29 -3.76 8.48 10.44
C ALA A 29 -3.66 9.18 11.81
N ALA A 30 -2.45 9.60 12.20
CA ALA A 30 -2.22 10.34 13.45
C ALA A 30 -2.92 11.70 13.40
N VAL A 31 -2.82 12.41 12.27
CA VAL A 31 -3.51 13.70 12.07
C VAL A 31 -5.02 13.56 12.22
N ILE A 32 -5.64 12.51 11.68
CA ILE A 32 -7.08 12.25 11.84
C ILE A 32 -7.41 11.89 13.30
N THR A 33 -6.65 10.97 13.90
CA THR A 33 -6.99 10.40 15.22
C THR A 33 -6.91 11.42 16.35
N PHE A 34 -5.95 12.35 16.28
CA PHE A 34 -5.70 13.33 17.33
C PHE A 34 -6.31 14.71 17.04
N ASN A 35 -7.12 14.85 15.99
CA ASN A 35 -7.82 16.08 15.67
C ASN A 35 -9.32 15.92 15.92
N ALA A 36 -9.94 16.89 16.61
CA ALA A 36 -11.37 16.86 16.87
C ALA A 36 -12.21 17.15 15.62
N ASP A 37 -11.67 17.93 14.66
CA ASP A 37 -12.35 18.23 13.40
C ASP A 37 -12.41 16.97 12.51
N HIS A 38 -13.61 16.46 12.31
CA HIS A 38 -13.89 15.38 11.36
C HIS A 38 -14.87 15.83 10.27
N SER A 39 -14.78 17.10 9.89
CA SER A 39 -15.52 17.64 8.75
C SER A 39 -15.06 16.99 7.43
N ALA A 40 -15.94 17.00 6.44
CA ALA A 40 -15.60 16.49 5.11
C ALA A 40 -14.45 17.29 4.46
N GLY A 41 -14.37 18.60 4.72
CA GLY A 41 -13.28 19.44 4.21
C GLY A 41 -11.93 19.04 4.79
N PHE A 42 -11.86 18.81 6.10
CA PHE A 42 -10.67 18.25 6.75
C PHE A 42 -10.30 16.88 6.16
N GLY A 43 -11.27 15.99 6.02
CA GLY A 43 -11.08 14.67 5.39
C GLY A 43 -10.51 14.75 3.97
N LEU A 44 -11.01 15.67 3.14
CA LEU A 44 -10.53 15.90 1.78
C LEU A 44 -9.08 16.40 1.75
N VAL A 45 -8.71 17.31 2.65
CA VAL A 45 -7.32 17.81 2.73
C VAL A 45 -6.37 16.69 3.12
N VAL A 46 -6.70 15.94 4.18
CA VAL A 46 -5.84 14.84 4.66
C VAL A 46 -5.76 13.71 3.64
N PHE A 47 -6.90 13.27 3.09
CA PHE A 47 -6.94 12.29 2.01
C PHE A 47 -6.16 12.78 0.79
N GLY A 48 -6.33 14.03 0.40
CA GLY A 48 -5.70 14.61 -0.77
C GLY A 48 -4.17 14.60 -0.67
N ALA A 49 -3.64 15.04 0.47
CA ALA A 49 -2.21 14.99 0.75
C ALA A 49 -1.67 13.55 0.77
N PHE A 50 -2.39 12.64 1.44
CA PHE A 50 -2.04 11.22 1.49
C PHE A 50 -2.02 10.59 0.09
N ALA A 51 -3.10 10.72 -0.66
CA ALA A 51 -3.26 10.09 -1.97
C ALA A 51 -2.23 10.62 -2.97
N LEU A 52 -1.93 11.92 -2.92
CA LEU A 52 -0.89 12.54 -3.75
C LEU A 52 0.48 11.95 -3.44
N VAL A 53 0.91 11.99 -2.17
CA VAL A 53 2.23 11.50 -1.75
C VAL A 53 2.34 10.00 -2.01
N SER A 54 1.33 9.22 -1.64
CA SER A 54 1.28 7.77 -1.86
C SER A 54 1.30 7.41 -3.35
N GLY A 55 0.58 8.16 -4.20
CA GLY A 55 0.54 7.95 -5.64
C GLY A 55 1.90 8.21 -6.29
N LEU A 56 2.54 9.33 -5.93
CA LEU A 56 3.89 9.68 -6.40
C LEU A 56 4.93 8.64 -5.98
N ILE A 57 4.91 8.24 -4.69
CA ILE A 57 5.82 7.21 -4.16
C ILE A 57 5.61 5.88 -4.89
N THR A 58 4.36 5.44 -5.06
CA THR A 58 4.06 4.17 -5.75
C THR A 58 4.55 4.19 -7.19
N GLY A 59 4.30 5.27 -7.94
CA GLY A 59 4.79 5.42 -9.31
C GLY A 59 6.32 5.43 -9.41
N LEU A 60 6.99 6.20 -8.54
CA LEU A 60 8.46 6.34 -8.54
C LEU A 60 9.18 5.07 -8.07
N LEU A 61 8.71 4.43 -6.99
CA LEU A 61 9.33 3.23 -6.45
C LEU A 61 9.11 2.04 -7.38
N SER A 62 7.91 1.89 -7.97
CA SER A 62 7.63 0.80 -8.92
C SER A 62 8.61 0.78 -10.09
N TRP A 63 8.94 1.96 -10.63
CA TRP A 63 9.93 2.09 -11.70
C TRP A 63 11.31 1.54 -11.35
N LYS A 64 11.68 1.55 -10.06
CA LYS A 64 12.98 1.07 -9.57
C LYS A 64 12.96 -0.39 -9.10
N THR A 65 11.82 -0.91 -8.67
CA THR A 65 11.74 -2.19 -7.96
C THR A 65 10.97 -3.28 -8.71
N VAL A 66 10.13 -2.93 -9.69
CA VAL A 66 9.33 -3.89 -10.47
C VAL A 66 9.97 -4.11 -11.83
N THR A 67 10.35 -5.35 -12.11
CA THR A 67 11.05 -5.75 -13.34
C THR A 67 10.11 -6.16 -14.48
N ASP A 68 8.93 -6.71 -14.17
CA ASP A 68 7.93 -7.06 -15.17
C ASP A 68 7.30 -5.77 -15.76
N PRO A 69 7.43 -5.50 -17.08
CA PRO A 69 6.88 -4.31 -17.71
C PRO A 69 5.37 -4.14 -17.50
N ARG A 70 4.63 -5.25 -17.43
CA ARG A 70 3.18 -5.22 -17.25
C ARG A 70 2.81 -4.76 -15.84
N ASP A 71 3.44 -5.32 -14.81
CA ASP A 71 3.19 -4.89 -13.43
C ASP A 71 3.65 -3.44 -13.23
N ARG A 72 4.78 -3.05 -13.83
CA ARG A 72 5.25 -1.66 -13.81
C ARG A 72 4.23 -0.69 -14.43
N SER A 73 3.58 -1.07 -15.54
CA SER A 73 2.52 -0.26 -16.14
C SER A 73 1.29 -0.14 -15.21
N ILE A 74 0.92 -1.21 -14.52
CA ILE A 74 -0.20 -1.22 -13.58
C ILE A 74 0.08 -0.30 -12.39
N PHE A 75 1.27 -0.38 -11.80
CA PHE A 75 1.67 0.50 -10.71
C PHE A 75 1.85 1.95 -11.15
N ALA A 76 2.25 2.21 -12.40
CA ALA A 76 2.27 3.57 -12.95
C ALA A 76 0.84 4.15 -13.06
N VAL A 77 -0.13 3.34 -13.53
CA VAL A 77 -1.55 3.73 -13.54
C VAL A 77 -2.04 3.98 -12.12
N GLN A 78 -1.75 3.08 -11.18
CA GLN A 78 -2.11 3.27 -9.77
C GLN A 78 -1.51 4.55 -9.18
N GLY A 79 -0.24 4.84 -9.47
CA GLY A 79 0.42 6.07 -9.04
C GLY A 79 -0.25 7.31 -9.63
N ALA A 80 -0.60 7.29 -10.92
CA ALA A 80 -1.33 8.36 -11.58
C ALA A 80 -2.74 8.56 -10.98
N VAL A 81 -3.48 7.48 -10.74
CA VAL A 81 -4.80 7.52 -10.11
C VAL A 81 -4.71 8.13 -8.71
N GLY A 82 -3.73 7.72 -7.89
CA GLY A 82 -3.49 8.30 -6.57
C GLY A 82 -3.15 9.78 -6.63
N ALA A 83 -2.24 10.17 -7.53
CA ALA A 83 -1.85 11.56 -7.72
C ALA A 83 -3.02 12.44 -8.17
N LEU A 84 -3.80 11.99 -9.15
CA LEU A 84 -4.98 12.71 -9.65
C LEU A 84 -6.06 12.83 -8.58
N ALA A 85 -6.37 11.75 -7.87
CA ALA A 85 -7.32 11.78 -6.75
C ALA A 85 -6.85 12.76 -5.66
N GLY A 86 -5.55 12.76 -5.36
CA GLY A 86 -4.94 13.67 -4.41
C GLY A 86 -5.08 15.15 -4.81
N VAL A 87 -4.70 15.48 -6.05
CA VAL A 87 -4.83 16.84 -6.58
C VAL A 87 -6.29 17.31 -6.58
N LEU A 88 -7.21 16.46 -7.04
CA LEU A 88 -8.64 16.80 -7.08
C LEU A 88 -9.21 17.02 -5.67
N ALA A 89 -8.86 16.17 -4.71
CA ALA A 89 -9.31 16.31 -3.33
C ALA A 89 -8.79 17.62 -2.68
N LEU A 90 -7.55 18.00 -2.94
CA LEU A 90 -6.98 19.25 -2.44
C LEU A 90 -7.62 20.48 -3.11
N ALA A 91 -7.74 20.45 -4.44
CA ALA A 91 -8.31 21.54 -5.23
C ALA A 91 -9.81 21.78 -4.91
N MET A 92 -10.54 20.71 -4.60
CA MET A 92 -11.97 20.74 -4.29
C MET A 92 -12.23 20.39 -2.81
N SER A 93 -11.37 20.86 -1.89
CA SER A 93 -11.52 20.61 -0.45
C SER A 93 -12.82 21.15 0.15
N ALA A 94 -13.47 22.13 -0.50
CA ALA A 94 -14.80 22.62 -0.16
C ALA A 94 -15.95 21.81 -0.80
N GLY A 95 -15.67 20.68 -1.48
CA GLY A 95 -16.66 19.86 -2.21
C GLY A 95 -17.68 19.11 -1.36
N GLY A 96 -17.54 19.16 -0.03
CA GLY A 96 -18.48 18.58 0.92
C GLY A 96 -18.42 17.05 1.02
N LEU A 97 -19.34 16.48 1.80
CA LEU A 97 -19.34 15.06 2.15
C LEU A 97 -19.54 14.14 0.95
N GLY A 98 -20.44 14.49 0.02
CA GLY A 98 -20.68 13.67 -1.17
C GLY A 98 -19.43 13.52 -2.03
N PHE A 99 -18.68 14.62 -2.24
CA PHE A 99 -17.43 14.59 -2.98
C PHE A 99 -16.35 13.79 -2.26
N PHE A 100 -16.22 13.95 -0.93
CA PHE A 100 -15.31 13.16 -0.11
C PHE A 100 -15.57 11.65 -0.25
N LEU A 101 -16.83 11.23 -0.09
CA LEU A 101 -17.20 9.83 -0.23
C LEU A 101 -16.94 9.31 -1.63
N TYR A 102 -17.30 10.08 -2.66
CA TYR A 102 -17.08 9.72 -4.06
C TYR A 102 -15.59 9.54 -4.38
N ILE A 103 -14.75 10.54 -4.10
CA ILE A 103 -13.35 10.53 -4.50
C ILE A 103 -12.57 9.42 -3.79
N VAL A 104 -12.83 9.19 -2.50
CA VAL A 104 -12.21 8.11 -1.72
C VAL A 104 -12.68 6.75 -2.23
N SER A 105 -13.98 6.58 -2.50
CA SER A 105 -14.53 5.31 -3.00
C SER A 105 -13.97 4.95 -4.37
N VAL A 106 -13.93 5.90 -5.30
CA VAL A 106 -13.40 5.68 -6.66
C VAL A 106 -11.91 5.36 -6.60
N TRP A 107 -11.14 6.16 -5.86
CA TRP A 107 -9.71 5.89 -5.66
C TRP A 107 -9.48 4.51 -5.05
N ALA A 108 -10.24 4.14 -4.02
CA ALA A 108 -10.11 2.88 -3.32
C ALA A 108 -10.53 1.69 -4.19
N ALA A 109 -11.61 1.82 -4.96
CA ALA A 109 -12.08 0.79 -5.88
C ALA A 109 -11.03 0.51 -6.98
N VAL A 110 -10.50 1.57 -7.61
CA VAL A 110 -9.50 1.43 -8.67
C VAL A 110 -8.19 0.87 -8.10
N THR A 111 -7.66 1.47 -7.03
CA THR A 111 -6.40 1.04 -6.42
C THR A 111 -6.50 -0.39 -5.88
N GLY A 112 -7.59 -0.70 -5.16
CA GLY A 112 -7.84 -2.04 -4.63
C GLY A 112 -7.97 -3.09 -5.71
N ALA A 113 -8.68 -2.79 -6.81
CA ALA A 113 -8.81 -3.71 -7.94
C ALA A 113 -7.47 -3.96 -8.65
N LEU A 114 -6.65 -2.91 -8.85
CA LEU A 114 -5.33 -3.04 -9.48
C LEU A 114 -4.37 -3.89 -8.63
N GLU A 115 -4.32 -3.66 -7.32
CA GLU A 115 -3.47 -4.46 -6.41
C GLU A 115 -3.97 -5.90 -6.24
N LEU A 116 -5.29 -6.10 -6.20
CA LEU A 116 -5.87 -7.44 -6.15
C LEU A 116 -5.58 -8.21 -7.45
N TYR A 117 -5.72 -7.56 -8.60
CA TYR A 117 -5.43 -8.16 -9.90
C TYR A 117 -3.96 -8.58 -10.01
N THR A 118 -3.01 -7.71 -9.64
CA THR A 118 -1.58 -8.04 -9.67
C THR A 118 -1.28 -9.19 -8.70
N GLY A 119 -1.79 -9.13 -7.47
CA GLY A 119 -1.62 -10.17 -6.46
C GLY A 119 -2.16 -11.54 -6.89
N ILE A 120 -3.31 -11.60 -7.56
CA ILE A 120 -3.88 -12.84 -8.10
C ILE A 120 -3.04 -13.36 -9.27
N ARG A 121 -2.62 -12.47 -10.18
CA ARG A 121 -1.85 -12.83 -11.38
C ARG A 121 -0.51 -13.47 -11.06
N VAL A 122 0.19 -12.95 -10.04
CA VAL A 122 1.52 -13.45 -9.62
C VAL A 122 1.45 -14.37 -8.39
N ARG A 123 0.25 -14.86 -8.05
CA ARG A 123 0.02 -15.75 -6.91
C ARG A 123 0.91 -16.99 -7.00
N GLY A 124 1.49 -17.39 -5.87
CA GLY A 124 2.39 -18.55 -5.77
C GLY A 124 3.87 -18.24 -5.98
N ARG A 125 4.27 -16.99 -6.21
CA ARG A 125 5.67 -16.57 -6.43
C ARG A 125 6.35 -15.94 -5.19
N GLY A 126 5.97 -16.35 -3.99
CA GLY A 126 6.59 -15.89 -2.72
C GLY A 126 5.73 -14.92 -1.90
N GLN A 127 6.37 -14.11 -1.04
CA GLN A 127 5.68 -13.27 -0.04
C GLN A 127 5.07 -11.98 -0.63
N VAL A 128 5.68 -11.39 -1.66
CA VAL A 128 5.25 -10.10 -2.24
C VAL A 128 3.86 -10.14 -2.91
N PRO A 129 3.47 -11.19 -3.66
CA PRO A 129 2.10 -11.34 -4.14
C PRO A 129 1.05 -11.32 -3.02
N ARG A 130 1.38 -11.88 -1.85
CA ARG A 130 0.47 -11.89 -0.69
C ARG A 130 0.24 -10.49 -0.15
N ASP A 131 1.28 -9.65 -0.13
CA ASP A 131 1.15 -8.26 0.31
C ASP A 131 0.20 -7.45 -0.58
N TRP A 132 0.31 -7.61 -1.90
CA TRP A 132 -0.58 -6.92 -2.84
C TRP A 132 -2.03 -7.42 -2.73
N LEU A 133 -2.23 -8.72 -2.51
CA LEU A 133 -3.56 -9.28 -2.24
C LEU A 133 -4.17 -8.69 -0.97
N VAL A 134 -3.41 -8.62 0.13
CA VAL A 134 -3.93 -8.12 1.41
C VAL A 134 -4.23 -6.64 1.35
N VAL A 135 -3.28 -5.82 0.86
CA VAL A 135 -3.49 -4.37 0.75
C VAL A 135 -4.63 -4.07 -0.23
N GLY A 136 -4.63 -4.69 -1.41
CA GLY A 136 -5.70 -4.54 -2.39
C GLY A 136 -7.08 -4.95 -1.85
N SER A 137 -7.15 -6.03 -1.07
CA SER A 137 -8.40 -6.45 -0.42
C SER A 137 -8.88 -5.44 0.62
N LEU A 138 -7.98 -4.95 1.49
CA LEU A 138 -8.32 -3.93 2.49
C LEU A 138 -8.79 -2.63 1.83
N THR A 139 -8.15 -2.21 0.74
CA THR A 139 -8.55 -1.03 -0.03
C THR A 139 -9.89 -1.25 -0.75
N ALA A 140 -10.15 -2.44 -1.29
CA ALA A 140 -11.45 -2.75 -1.88
C ALA A 140 -12.58 -2.77 -0.83
N VAL A 141 -12.29 -3.28 0.37
CA VAL A 141 -13.21 -3.21 1.51
C VAL A 141 -13.50 -1.77 1.89
N LEU A 142 -12.51 -0.89 1.93
CA LEU A 142 -12.72 0.55 2.16
C LEU A 142 -13.72 1.13 1.15
N ALA A 143 -13.56 0.81 -0.14
CA ALA A 143 -14.48 1.28 -1.18
C ALA A 143 -15.91 0.79 -0.94
N LEU A 144 -16.09 -0.49 -0.60
CA LEU A 144 -17.40 -1.05 -0.28
C LEU A 144 -18.02 -0.37 0.94
N VAL A 145 -17.24 -0.16 2.01
CA VAL A 145 -17.75 0.44 3.24
C VAL A 145 -18.20 1.89 2.99
N PHE A 146 -17.44 2.67 2.22
CA PHE A 146 -17.84 4.04 1.85
C PHE A 146 -19.10 4.08 0.97
N LEU A 147 -19.32 3.06 0.13
CA LEU A 147 -20.51 2.96 -0.72
C LEU A 147 -21.77 2.53 0.06
N LEU A 148 -21.60 1.64 1.03
CA LEU A 148 -22.71 0.98 1.72
C LEU A 148 -23.12 1.68 3.02
N LEU A 149 -22.21 2.38 3.69
CA LEU A 149 -22.54 3.09 4.93
C LEU A 149 -23.36 4.36 4.65
N PRO A 150 -24.32 4.69 5.52
CA PRO A 150 -25.01 5.97 5.47
C PRO A 150 -24.00 7.13 5.49
N PRO A 151 -24.16 8.16 4.64
CA PRO A 151 -23.24 9.29 4.59
C PRO A 151 -23.16 10.04 5.93
N HIS A 152 -22.00 10.00 6.58
CA HIS A 152 -21.74 10.75 7.81
C HIS A 152 -20.26 11.15 7.88
N ALA A 153 -19.97 12.46 8.01
CA ALA A 153 -18.61 12.98 7.93
C ALA A 153 -17.68 12.40 8.99
N VAL A 154 -18.08 12.45 10.26
CA VAL A 154 -17.30 11.91 11.39
C VAL A 154 -16.92 10.45 11.19
N VAL A 155 -17.90 9.63 10.80
CA VAL A 155 -17.68 8.19 10.54
C VAL A 155 -16.74 7.98 9.35
N ALA A 156 -16.96 8.71 8.25
CA ALA A 156 -16.16 8.54 7.04
C ALA A 156 -14.70 8.96 7.23
N VAL A 157 -14.44 10.10 7.89
CA VAL A 157 -13.09 10.57 8.20
C VAL A 157 -12.41 9.62 9.19
N GLY A 158 -13.12 9.22 10.25
CA GLY A 158 -12.60 8.24 11.22
C GLY A 158 -12.28 6.90 10.58
N LEU A 159 -13.12 6.43 9.65
CA LEU A 159 -12.91 5.18 8.92
C LEU A 159 -11.70 5.26 7.98
N LEU A 160 -11.49 6.39 7.31
CA LEU A 160 -10.25 6.63 6.56
C LEU A 160 -9.03 6.53 7.47
N GLY A 161 -9.08 7.17 8.64
CA GLY A 161 -8.02 7.08 9.66
C GLY A 161 -7.76 5.64 10.11
N ALA A 162 -8.81 4.88 10.43
CA ALA A 162 -8.72 3.48 10.83
C ALA A 162 -8.11 2.61 9.72
N TYR A 163 -8.55 2.78 8.48
CA TYR A 163 -7.96 2.11 7.32
C TYR A 163 -6.46 2.40 7.20
N LEU A 164 -6.05 3.67 7.33
CA LEU A 164 -4.65 4.09 7.25
C LEU A 164 -3.79 3.44 8.34
N VAL A 165 -4.31 3.30 9.57
CA VAL A 165 -3.64 2.57 10.66
C VAL A 165 -3.50 1.10 10.32
N ILE A 166 -4.57 0.45 9.86
CA ILE A 166 -4.56 -0.99 9.55
C ILE A 166 -3.55 -1.29 8.44
N ILE A 167 -3.56 -0.53 7.33
CA ILE A 167 -2.57 -0.74 6.26
C ILE A 167 -1.16 -0.40 6.75
N GLY A 168 -0.99 0.63 7.58
CA GLY A 168 0.31 1.05 8.11
C GLY A 168 0.94 -0.06 8.95
N VAL A 169 0.17 -0.64 9.88
CA VAL A 169 0.61 -1.75 10.72
C VAL A 169 0.94 -2.98 9.86
N TYR A 170 0.08 -3.33 8.92
CA TYR A 170 0.34 -4.44 8.00
C TYR A 170 1.67 -4.25 7.24
N LEU A 171 1.89 -3.06 6.69
CA LEU A 171 3.08 -2.73 5.91
C LEU A 171 4.35 -2.70 6.77
N VAL A 172 4.28 -2.29 8.03
CA VAL A 172 5.41 -2.43 8.97
C VAL A 172 5.77 -3.89 9.16
N ILE A 173 4.78 -4.74 9.45
CA ILE A 173 5.00 -6.18 9.65
C ILE A 173 5.60 -6.81 8.39
N ALA A 174 5.06 -6.49 7.22
CA ALA A 174 5.56 -6.97 5.93
C ALA A 174 7.01 -6.51 5.68
N GLY A 175 7.32 -5.24 5.92
CA GLY A 175 8.66 -4.69 5.74
C GLY A 175 9.69 -5.32 6.67
N VAL A 176 9.37 -5.47 7.96
CA VAL A 176 10.25 -6.13 8.93
C VAL A 176 10.46 -7.60 8.54
N SER A 177 9.39 -8.32 8.17
CA SER A 177 9.46 -9.73 7.75
C SER A 177 10.38 -9.94 6.55
N LEU A 178 10.35 -9.01 5.58
CA LEU A 178 11.25 -9.03 4.42
C LEU A 178 12.70 -8.71 4.80
N SER A 179 12.92 -7.82 5.77
CA SER A 179 14.26 -7.46 6.24
C SER A 179 14.94 -8.62 7.00
N SER A 180 14.19 -9.34 7.84
CA SER A 180 14.70 -10.51 8.57
C SER A 180 15.06 -11.65 7.62
N ALA A 181 14.18 -11.95 6.65
CA ALA A 181 14.45 -12.98 5.64
C ALA A 181 15.72 -12.70 4.81
N HIS A 182 16.09 -11.43 4.63
CA HIS A 182 17.34 -11.06 3.96
C HIS A 182 18.58 -11.30 4.83
N ALA A 183 18.48 -11.04 6.14
CA ALA A 183 19.59 -11.17 7.08
C ALA A 183 20.00 -12.64 7.34
N ASP A 184 19.05 -13.58 7.24
CA ASP A 184 19.30 -14.99 7.54
C ASP A 184 19.91 -15.77 6.36
N ALA A 185 19.70 -15.32 5.11
CA ALA A 185 20.18 -16.03 3.92
C ALA A 185 21.72 -16.28 3.87
N PRO A 186 22.60 -15.34 4.25
CA PRO A 186 24.05 -15.61 4.31
C PRO A 186 24.46 -16.57 5.44
N ARG A 187 23.70 -16.62 6.54
CA ARG A 187 23.99 -17.49 7.69
C ARG A 187 23.71 -18.96 7.35
N ASP A 188 22.60 -19.22 6.65
CA ASP A 188 22.23 -20.56 6.23
C ASP A 188 23.29 -21.17 5.29
N LEU A 189 23.80 -20.36 4.35
CA LEU A 189 24.87 -20.80 3.43
C LEU A 189 26.15 -21.17 4.17
N ALA A 190 26.56 -20.38 5.18
CA ALA A 190 27.75 -20.66 5.98
C ALA A 190 27.59 -21.93 6.86
N SER A 191 26.39 -22.19 7.37
CA SER A 191 26.11 -23.43 8.11
C SER A 191 26.17 -24.66 7.20
N SER A 192 25.62 -24.56 5.97
CA SER A 192 25.61 -25.67 5.02
C SER A 192 26.99 -26.06 4.49
N SER A 193 27.92 -25.11 4.34
CA SER A 193 29.30 -25.40 3.95
C SER A 193 30.11 -26.06 5.06
N THR A 194 29.78 -25.78 6.33
CA THR A 194 30.52 -26.34 7.47
C THR A 194 30.09 -27.80 7.74
N ASP A 195 28.82 -28.12 7.48
CA ASP A 195 28.26 -29.48 7.65
C ASP A 195 28.71 -30.45 6.54
N SER A 196 29.12 -29.95 5.37
CA SER A 196 29.64 -30.78 4.27
C SER A 196 31.12 -31.17 4.41
N ASP A 197 31.84 -30.57 5.37
CA ASP A 197 33.30 -30.74 5.55
C ASP A 197 33.68 -31.68 6.70
N THR A 198 32.72 -32.39 7.32
CA THR A 198 33.01 -33.46 8.28
C THR A 198 33.07 -34.83 7.58
N PRO A 199 34.24 -35.50 7.52
CA PRO A 199 34.42 -36.82 6.91
C PRO A 199 33.83 -37.97 7.71
#